data_AF-A0A496RHX1-F1
#
_entry.id   AF-A0A496RHX1-F1
#
_cell.length_a   1.000
_cell.length_b   1.000
_cell.length_c   1.000
_cell.angle_alpha   90.00
_cell.angle_beta   90.00
_cell.angle_gamma   90.00
#
_symmetry.space_group_name_H-M   'P 1'
#
loop_
_entity.id
_entity.type
_entity.pdbx_description
1 polymer ?
#
loop_
_entity_poly.entity_id
_entity_poly.type
_entity_poly.pdbx_seq_one_letter_code
_entity_poly.pdbx_strand_id
1 'polypeptide(L)'
;MEEKVKNLRIEDLRKELEKARSQFYIFYELTQAMRTTLRLEEISYIILTGLTAHHGLGFNRATLFLVEEKEKTINGLMGIGPMDSEEANRIWKAIEDQKMDLYALIKAYHKI
;
A
#
# COMPACT_ATOMS: atom_id res chain seq x y z
N MET A 1 6.59 15.85 37.98
CA MET A 1 7.17 16.14 36.65
C MET A 1 7.61 14.86 35.95
N GLU A 2 8.39 14.00 36.60
CA GLU A 2 8.82 12.69 36.04
C GLU A 2 7.69 11.75 35.62
N GLU A 3 6.61 11.67 36.39
CA GLU A 3 5.49 10.76 36.11
C GLU A 3 4.70 11.17 34.85
N LYS A 4 4.55 12.47 34.62
CA LYS A 4 3.95 13.01 33.39
C LYS A 4 4.82 12.72 32.16
N VAL A 5 6.15 12.80 32.30
CA VAL A 5 7.09 12.46 31.23
C VAL A 5 7.08 10.96 30.92
N LYS A 6 7.01 10.09 31.95
CA LYS A 6 6.86 8.64 31.77
C LYS A 6 5.57 8.29 31.05
N ASN A 7 4.44 8.91 31.42
CA ASN A 7 3.16 8.64 30.78
C ASN A 7 3.14 9.06 29.30
N LEU A 8 3.70 10.23 28.95
CA LEU A 8 3.85 10.64 27.56
C LEU A 8 4.70 9.65 26.75
N ARG A 9 5.81 9.18 27.33
CA ARG A 9 6.66 8.18 26.66
C ARG A 9 5.99 6.83 26.47
N ILE A 10 5.15 6.40 27.42
CA ILE A 10 4.35 5.17 27.28
C ILE A 10 3.32 5.32 26.16
N GLU A 11 2.67 6.48 26.02
CA GLU A 11 1.73 6.75 24.94
C GLU A 11 2.43 6.75 23.57
N ASP A 12 3.61 7.36 23.46
CA ASP A 12 4.39 7.36 22.21
C ASP A 12 4.83 5.94 21.83
N LEU A 13 5.34 5.16 22.78
CA LEU A 13 5.71 3.76 22.55
C LEU A 13 4.51 2.89 22.15
N ARG A 14 3.32 3.15 22.70
CA ARG A 14 2.08 2.47 22.28
C ARG A 14 1.73 2.80 20.84
N LYS A 15 1.81 4.07 20.44
CA LYS A 15 1.56 4.50 19.04
C LYS A 15 2.56 3.87 18.08
N GLU A 16 3.85 3.83 18.43
CA GLU A 16 4.88 3.18 17.63
C GLU A 16 4.62 1.68 17.47
N LEU A 17 4.25 0.99 18.55
CA LEU A 17 3.91 -0.42 18.53
C LEU A 17 2.68 -0.70 17.65
N GLU A 18 1.62 0.10 17.79
CA GLU A 18 0.41 -0.03 16.96
C GLU A 18 0.73 0.19 15.47
N LYS A 19 1.53 1.21 15.16
CA LYS A 19 1.99 1.48 13.80
C LYS A 19 2.79 0.32 13.23
N ALA A 20 3.78 -0.18 13.97
CA ALA A 20 4.59 -1.31 13.54
C ALA A 20 3.74 -2.57 13.32
N ARG A 21 2.79 -2.85 14.23
CA ARG A 21 1.87 -3.98 14.12
C ARG A 21 0.98 -3.88 12.86
N SER A 22 0.45 -2.69 12.59
CA SER A 22 -0.34 -2.44 11.38
C SER A 22 0.47 -2.66 10.10
N GLN A 23 1.70 -2.14 10.05
CA GLN A 23 2.60 -2.34 8.91
C GLN A 23 2.95 -3.82 8.69
N PHE A 24 3.22 -4.57 9.77
CA PHE A 24 3.46 -6.00 9.69
C PHE A 24 2.26 -6.77 9.15
N TYR A 25 1.05 -6.41 9.58
CA TYR A 25 -0.18 -7.02 9.08
C TYR A 25 -0.34 -6.77 7.57
N ILE A 26 -0.11 -5.54 7.11
CA ILE A 26 -0.15 -5.21 5.68
C ILE A 26 0.87 -6.03 4.88
N PHE A 27 2.13 -6.11 5.32
CA PHE A 27 3.15 -6.91 4.63
C PHE A 27 2.82 -8.39 4.58
N TYR A 28 2.22 -8.93 5.65
CA TYR A 28 1.75 -10.31 5.69
C TYR A 28 0.67 -10.55 4.62
N GLU A 29 -0.37 -9.73 4.57
CA GLU A 29 -1.46 -9.85 3.59
C GLU A 29 -0.95 -9.71 2.16
N LEU A 30 -0.07 -8.74 1.89
CA LEU A 30 0.57 -8.59 0.58
C LEU A 30 1.37 -9.82 0.19
N THR A 31 2.13 -10.39 1.13
CA THR A 31 2.90 -11.61 0.88
C THR A 31 2.00 -12.80 0.56
N GLN A 32 0.86 -12.94 1.25
CA GLN A 32 -0.11 -13.99 0.93
C GLN A 32 -0.72 -13.80 -0.45
N ALA A 33 -1.13 -12.57 -0.79
CA ALA A 33 -1.71 -12.25 -2.10
C ALA A 33 -0.72 -12.49 -3.24
N MET A 34 0.54 -12.06 -3.10
CA MET A 34 1.56 -12.31 -4.14
C MET A 34 1.80 -13.79 -4.40
N ARG A 35 1.59 -14.66 -3.40
CA ARG A 35 1.75 -16.11 -3.55
C ARG A 35 0.62 -16.78 -4.33
N THR A 36 -0.50 -16.09 -4.59
CA THR A 36 -1.62 -16.69 -5.32
C THR A 36 -1.45 -16.66 -6.83
N THR A 37 -0.40 -16.03 -7.34
CA THR A 37 -0.18 -15.82 -8.78
C THR A 37 1.31 -15.84 -9.12
N LEU A 38 1.61 -16.25 -10.35
CA LEU A 38 2.97 -16.20 -10.93
C LEU A 38 3.08 -15.11 -12.02
N ARG A 39 2.00 -14.36 -12.27
CA ARG A 39 1.96 -13.30 -13.27
C ARG A 39 2.61 -12.04 -12.72
N LEU A 40 3.64 -11.56 -13.42
CA LEU A 40 4.41 -10.38 -13.00
C LEU A 40 3.52 -9.13 -12.88
N GLU A 41 2.56 -8.95 -13.78
CA GLU A 41 1.66 -7.79 -13.77
C GLU A 41 0.72 -7.82 -12.56
N GLU A 42 0.23 -9.01 -12.19
CA GLU A 42 -0.60 -9.18 -11.00
C GLU A 42 0.20 -8.93 -9.73
N ILE A 43 1.39 -9.52 -9.60
CA ILE A 43 2.30 -9.27 -8.48
C ILE A 43 2.59 -7.77 -8.34
N SER A 44 2.85 -7.10 -9.46
CA SER A 44 3.12 -5.67 -9.50
C SER A 44 1.92 -4.84 -9.03
N TYR A 45 0.71 -5.19 -9.46
CA TYR A 45 -0.51 -4.54 -8.99
C TYR A 45 -0.71 -4.71 -7.49
N ILE A 46 -0.48 -5.92 -6.95
CA ILE A 46 -0.60 -6.21 -5.51
C ILE A 46 0.36 -5.32 -4.72
N ILE A 47 1.64 -5.25 -5.14
CA ILE A 47 2.66 -4.42 -4.49
C ILE A 47 2.24 -2.94 -4.53
N LEU A 48 1.93 -2.41 -5.71
CA LEU A 48 1.60 -0.99 -5.89
C LEU A 48 0.32 -0.59 -5.15
N THR A 49 -0.69 -1.47 -5.11
CA THR A 49 -1.91 -1.27 -4.32
C THR A 49 -1.60 -1.27 -2.83
N GLY A 50 -0.76 -2.18 -2.33
CA GLY A 50 -0.30 -2.17 -0.94
C GLY A 50 0.42 -0.89 -0.51
N LEU A 51 1.22 -0.32 -1.42
CA LEU A 51 1.91 0.96 -1.18
C LEU A 51 0.92 2.14 -1.16
N THR A 52 -0.03 2.15 -2.10
CA THR A 52 -0.86 3.34 -2.36
C THR A 52 -2.21 3.35 -1.64
N ALA A 53 -2.69 2.19 -1.20
CA ALA A 53 -3.94 2.11 -0.48
C ALA A 53 -3.87 2.91 0.83
N HIS A 54 -4.91 3.66 1.16
CA HIS A 54 -5.01 4.39 2.43
C HIS A 54 -4.95 3.44 3.63
N HIS A 55 -5.48 2.23 3.48
CA HIS A 55 -5.38 1.14 4.46
C HIS A 55 -4.07 0.33 4.34
N GLY A 56 -3.23 0.64 3.36
CA GLY A 56 -1.88 0.12 3.16
C GLY A 56 -0.84 1.07 3.75
N LEU A 57 0.20 1.40 2.99
CA LEU A 57 1.22 2.36 3.44
C LEU A 57 0.85 3.83 3.20
N GLY A 58 -0.21 4.11 2.44
CA GLY A 58 -0.75 5.46 2.27
C GLY A 58 0.08 6.39 1.40
N PHE A 59 0.93 5.87 0.51
CA PHE A 59 1.60 6.70 -0.49
C PHE A 59 0.59 7.21 -1.52
N ASN A 60 0.70 8.47 -1.93
CA ASN A 60 -0.20 9.01 -2.95
C ASN A 60 -0.01 8.33 -4.31
N ARG A 61 1.22 7.96 -4.66
CA ARG A 61 1.58 7.35 -5.94
C ARG A 61 2.75 6.40 -5.77
N ALA A 62 2.78 5.34 -6.56
CA ALA A 62 3.92 4.43 -6.68
C ALA A 62 4.07 3.96 -8.13
N THR A 63 5.31 3.75 -8.56
CA THR A 63 5.64 3.26 -9.90
C THR A 63 6.73 2.21 -9.81
N LEU A 64 6.56 1.11 -10.54
CA LEU A 64 7.51 0.01 -10.65
C LEU A 64 8.25 0.09 -11.98
N PHE A 65 9.57 -0.06 -11.90
CA PHE A 65 10.45 -0.13 -13.05
C PHE A 65 11.26 -1.42 -13.00
N LEU A 66 11.56 -1.98 -14.18
CA LEU A 66 12.44 -3.13 -14.36
C LEU A 66 13.75 -2.66 -14.99
N VAL A 67 14.87 -3.12 -14.45
CA VAL A 67 16.18 -2.85 -15.02
C VAL A 67 16.49 -3.93 -16.06
N GLU A 68 16.77 -3.52 -17.30
CA GLU A 68 17.28 -4.38 -18.35
C GLU A 68 18.80 -4.16 -18.45
N GLU A 69 19.57 -5.11 -17.93
CA GLU A 69 21.03 -4.99 -17.81
C GLU A 69 21.74 -5.02 -19.16
N LYS A 70 21.23 -5.78 -20.14
CA LYS A 70 21.89 -5.94 -21.44
C LYS A 70 21.83 -4.65 -22.25
N GLU A 71 20.63 -4.09 -22.34
CA GLU A 71 20.37 -2.85 -23.07
C GLU A 71 20.66 -1.61 -22.22
N LYS A 72 21.02 -1.78 -20.94
CA LYS A 72 21.26 -0.70 -19.96
C LYS A 72 20.09 0.29 -19.89
N THR A 73 18.87 -0.25 -19.87
CA THR A 73 17.64 0.55 -19.85
C THR A 73 16.83 0.30 -18.58
N ILE A 74 15.96 1.26 -18.25
CA ILE A 74 14.99 1.14 -17.16
C ILE A 74 13.61 1.19 -17.82
N ASN A 75 12.89 0.08 -17.77
CA ASN A 75 11.58 -0.08 -18.39
C ASN A 75 10.49 0.12 -17.35
N GLY A 76 9.60 1.08 -17.56
CA GLY A 76 8.42 1.25 -16.71
C GLY A 76 7.48 0.06 -16.87
N LEU A 77 7.10 -0.56 -15.75
CA LEU A 77 6.16 -1.69 -15.76
C LEU A 77 4.73 -1.25 -15.45
N MET A 78 4.54 -0.54 -14.33
CA MET A 78 3.22 -0.13 -13.87
C MET A 78 3.32 1.06 -12.91
N GLY A 79 2.31 1.92 -12.90
CA GLY A 79 2.14 2.96 -11.89
C GLY A 79 0.70 2.98 -11.37
N ILE A 80 0.52 3.25 -10.08
CA ILE A 80 -0.78 3.41 -9.43
C ILE A 80 -0.78 4.70 -8.61
N GLY A 81 -1.89 5.40 -8.66
CA GLY A 81 -2.20 6.54 -7.81
C GLY A 81 -2.77 7.71 -8.60
N PRO A 82 -3.52 8.60 -7.94
CA PRO A 82 -4.15 9.75 -8.57
C PRO A 82 -3.15 10.75 -9.17
N MET A 83 -3.57 11.42 -10.24
CA MET A 83 -2.89 12.52 -10.90
C MET A 83 -2.95 13.80 -10.07
N ASP A 84 -4.09 14.04 -9.41
CA ASP A 84 -4.37 15.22 -8.59
C ASP A 84 -5.26 14.92 -7.37
N SER A 85 -5.49 15.94 -6.54
CA SER A 85 -6.31 15.81 -5.33
C SER A 85 -7.80 15.59 -5.61
N GLU A 86 -8.32 16.09 -6.73
CA GLU A 86 -9.72 15.87 -7.09
C GLU A 86 -9.96 14.42 -7.47
N GLU A 87 -9.07 13.83 -8.27
CA GLU A 87 -9.07 12.43 -8.60
C GLU A 87 -8.89 11.56 -7.36
N ALA A 88 -7.97 11.93 -6.46
CA ALA A 88 -7.79 11.23 -5.19
C ALA A 88 -9.10 11.16 -4.40
N ASN A 89 -9.79 12.30 -4.25
CA ASN A 89 -11.06 12.36 -3.54
C ASN A 89 -12.15 11.52 -4.21
N ARG A 90 -12.23 11.51 -5.55
CA ARG A 90 -13.20 10.67 -6.28
C ARG A 90 -12.93 9.18 -6.06
N ILE A 91 -11.67 8.75 -6.15
CA ILE A 91 -11.26 7.35 -5.95
C ILE A 91 -11.59 6.92 -4.52
N TRP A 92 -11.16 7.68 -3.50
CA TRP A 92 -11.38 7.33 -2.10
C TRP A 92 -12.85 7.27 -1.73
N LYS A 93 -13.64 8.24 -2.19
CA LYS A 93 -15.09 8.22 -1.98
C LYS A 93 -15.74 6.96 -2.58
N ALA A 94 -15.35 6.57 -3.79
CA ALA A 94 -15.87 5.37 -4.42
C ALA A 94 -15.48 4.07 -3.68
N ILE A 95 -14.26 4.01 -3.13
CA ILE A 95 -13.76 2.90 -2.31
C ILE A 95 -14.53 2.82 -0.99
N GLU A 96 -14.76 3.95 -0.33
CA GLU A 96 -15.53 4.07 0.92
C GLU A 96 -16.99 3.68 0.73
N ASP A 97 -17.64 4.18 -0.33
CA ASP A 97 -19.03 3.86 -0.67
C ASP A 97 -19.21 2.34 -0.91
N GLN A 98 -18.20 1.70 -1.47
CA GLN A 98 -18.17 0.25 -1.70
C GLN A 98 -17.65 -0.57 -0.51
N LYS A 99 -17.23 0.09 0.58
CA LYS A 99 -16.63 -0.52 1.77
C LYS A 99 -15.48 -1.48 1.44
N MET A 100 -14.66 -1.11 0.46
CA MET A 100 -13.54 -1.95 0.02
C MET A 100 -12.39 -1.86 1.02
N ASP A 101 -12.00 -3.00 1.56
CA ASP A 101 -10.77 -3.13 2.34
C ASP A 101 -9.55 -3.36 1.43
N LEU A 102 -8.36 -3.42 2.03
CA LEU A 102 -7.10 -3.65 1.29
C LEU A 102 -7.17 -4.96 0.47
N TYR A 103 -7.78 -6.00 1.01
CA TYR A 103 -7.89 -7.29 0.35
C TYR A 103 -8.82 -7.24 -0.87
N ALA A 104 -9.94 -6.52 -0.77
CA ALA A 104 -10.86 -6.29 -1.88
C ALA A 104 -10.20 -5.49 -3.00
N LEU A 105 -9.39 -4.48 -2.66
CA LEU A 105 -8.61 -3.70 -3.63
C LEU A 105 -7.61 -4.59 -4.37
N ILE A 106 -6.84 -5.40 -3.65
CA ILE A 106 -5.87 -6.36 -4.21
C ILE A 106 -6.55 -7.33 -5.20
N LYS A 107 -7.75 -7.81 -4.89
CA LYS A 107 -8.50 -8.72 -5.78
C LYS A 107 -9.14 -8.04 -6.99
N ALA A 108 -9.30 -6.72 -6.98
CA ALA A 108 -10.01 -6.00 -8.03
C ALA A 108 -9.32 -6.10 -9.40
N TYR A 109 -8.01 -6.38 -9.45
CA TYR A 109 -7.25 -6.50 -10.70
C TYR A 109 -7.84 -7.48 -11.71
N HIS A 110 -8.41 -8.61 -11.27
CA HIS A 110 -8.98 -9.62 -12.16
C HIS A 110 -10.27 -9.16 -12.88
N LYS A 111 -10.81 -8.00 -12.51
CA LYS A 111 -12.02 -7.41 -13.11
C LYS A 111 -11.73 -6.29 -14.11
N ILE A 112 -10.45 -5.95 -14.32
CA ILE A 112 -9.98 -4.91 -15.25
C ILE A 112 -9.40 -5.61 -16.47
#